data_AF-A0A6P0S793-F1
#
_entry.id   AF-A0A6P0S793-F1
#
_cell.length_a   1.000
_cell.length_b   1.000
_cell.length_c   1.000
_cell.angle_alpha   90.00
_cell.angle_beta   90.00
_cell.angle_gamma   90.00
#
_symmetry.space_group_name_H-M   'P 1'
#
loop_
_entity.id
_entity.type
_entity.pdbx_description
1 polymer ?
#
loop_
_entity_poly.entity_id
_entity_poly.type
_entity_poly.pdbx_seq_one_letter_code
_entity_poly.pdbx_strand_id
1 'polypeptide(L)'
;MKIWDLEKRGELLTLSGHQGWVESVSFSPNGKLLASGSDDNTIKIWDLEKGEELFTIFGHQDSVYSVRFSPDGKLLASGSEDNTIKIWDLYQIRFTEYPYNERVKYCYIALSCLDQYTWQHT
;
A
#
# COMPACT_ATOMS: atom_id res chain seq x y z
N MET A 1 -11.07 5.40 -7.90
CA MET A 1 -12.02 4.54 -7.13
C MET A 1 -13.00 5.43 -6.37
N LYS A 2 -14.22 4.94 -6.09
CA LYS A 2 -15.24 5.66 -5.29
C LYS A 2 -15.70 4.83 -4.10
N ILE A 3 -15.95 5.49 -2.97
CA ILE A 3 -16.58 4.91 -1.78
C ILE A 3 -17.98 5.49 -1.66
N TRP A 4 -18.96 4.66 -1.33
CA TRP A 4 -20.37 5.04 -1.25
C TRP A 4 -20.89 4.84 0.16
N ASP A 5 -21.64 5.82 0.65
CA ASP A 5 -22.48 5.69 1.84
C ASP A 5 -23.86 5.18 1.40
N LEU A 6 -24.17 3.95 1.78
CA LEU A 6 -25.42 3.30 1.38
C LEU A 6 -26.65 3.85 2.12
N GLU A 7 -26.47 4.35 3.35
CA GLU A 7 -27.56 4.95 4.12
C GLU A 7 -27.95 6.30 3.52
N LYS A 8 -26.96 7.12 3.20
CA LYS A 8 -27.15 8.43 2.58
C LYS A 8 -27.37 8.35 1.07
N ARG A 9 -27.22 7.16 0.46
CA ARG A 9 -27.35 6.89 -0.98
C ARG A 9 -26.52 7.86 -1.81
N GLY A 10 -25.29 8.09 -1.38
CA GLY A 10 -24.41 9.10 -1.94
C GLY A 10 -22.98 8.64 -2.02
N GLU A 11 -22.24 9.27 -2.91
CA GLU A 11 -20.79 9.14 -2.96
C GLU A 11 -20.20 9.79 -1.69
N LEU A 12 -19.39 9.03 -0.97
CA LEU A 12 -18.70 9.49 0.23
C LEU A 12 -17.32 10.09 -0.14
N LEU A 13 -16.54 9.37 -0.96
CA LEU A 13 -15.18 9.76 -1.36
C LEU A 13 -14.86 9.32 -2.79
N THR A 14 -14.08 10.13 -3.50
CA THR A 14 -13.33 9.68 -4.69
C THR A 14 -11.85 9.63 -4.34
N LEU A 15 -11.25 8.45 -4.46
CA LEU A 15 -9.82 8.21 -4.25
C LEU A 15 -9.14 8.09 -5.61
N SER A 16 -8.26 9.05 -5.90
CA SER A 16 -7.54 9.19 -7.18
C SER A 16 -6.04 9.27 -6.92
N GLY A 17 -5.24 8.52 -7.69
CA GLY A 17 -3.77 8.53 -7.54
C GLY A 17 -3.05 7.39 -8.24
N HIS A 18 -3.71 6.23 -8.40
CA HIS A 18 -3.20 5.16 -9.27
C HIS A 18 -3.10 5.63 -10.72
N GLN A 19 -2.07 5.15 -11.43
CA GLN A 19 -1.82 5.43 -12.84
C GLN A 19 -2.28 4.28 -13.75
N GLY A 20 -2.69 3.16 -13.16
CA GLY A 20 -3.28 2.00 -13.81
C GLY A 20 -4.69 1.71 -13.31
N TRP A 21 -5.26 0.61 -13.80
CA TRP A 21 -6.53 0.10 -13.28
C TRP A 21 -6.36 -0.38 -11.84
N VAL A 22 -7.40 -0.14 -11.03
CA VAL A 22 -7.44 -0.64 -9.66
C VAL A 22 -8.08 -2.02 -9.69
N GLU A 23 -7.26 -3.04 -9.50
CA GLU A 23 -7.64 -4.45 -9.65
C GLU A 23 -8.20 -5.06 -8.36
N SER A 24 -7.75 -4.57 -7.20
CA SER A 24 -8.20 -5.10 -5.90
C SER A 24 -8.24 -4.04 -4.83
N VAL A 25 -9.16 -4.20 -3.88
CA VAL A 25 -9.34 -3.31 -2.73
C VAL A 25 -9.61 -4.11 -1.46
N SER A 26 -9.13 -3.64 -0.31
CA SER A 26 -9.42 -4.23 1.00
C SER A 26 -9.51 -3.15 2.06
N PHE A 27 -10.60 -3.13 2.83
CA PHE A 27 -10.66 -2.34 4.06
C PHE A 27 -9.77 -2.97 5.14
N SER A 28 -9.20 -2.13 5.99
CA SER A 28 -8.61 -2.60 7.24
C SER A 28 -9.70 -3.06 8.22
N PRO A 29 -9.38 -3.97 9.17
CA PRO A 29 -10.36 -4.47 10.14
C PRO A 29 -11.02 -3.37 11.00
N ASN A 30 -10.32 -2.27 11.24
CA ASN A 30 -10.84 -1.12 11.99
C ASN A 30 -11.60 -0.10 11.11
N GLY A 31 -11.70 -0.34 9.80
CA GLY A 31 -12.42 0.52 8.84
C GLY A 31 -11.81 1.90 8.58
N LYS A 32 -10.64 2.22 9.15
CA LYS A 32 -9.99 3.53 9.00
C LYS A 32 -9.12 3.62 7.75
N LEU A 33 -8.59 2.49 7.29
CA LEU A 33 -7.70 2.42 6.14
C LEU A 33 -8.32 1.58 5.03
N LEU A 34 -7.88 1.86 3.81
CA LEU A 34 -8.13 1.02 2.64
C LEU A 34 -6.82 0.77 1.91
N ALA A 35 -6.62 -0.46 1.45
CA ALA A 35 -5.53 -0.83 0.57
C ALA A 35 -6.10 -1.05 -0.84
N SER A 36 -5.37 -0.61 -1.87
CA SER A 36 -5.68 -0.91 -3.26
C SER A 36 -4.46 -1.41 -4.01
N GLY A 37 -4.61 -2.48 -4.79
CA GLY A 37 -3.62 -2.98 -5.75
C GLY A 37 -4.00 -2.58 -7.17
N SER A 38 -3.01 -2.37 -8.03
CA SER A 38 -3.19 -1.77 -9.35
C SER A 38 -2.25 -2.36 -10.42
N ASP A 39 -2.64 -2.20 -11.68
CA ASP A 39 -1.84 -2.46 -12.88
C ASP A 39 -0.62 -1.53 -13.01
N ASP A 40 -0.52 -0.48 -12.19
CA ASP A 40 0.70 0.34 -12.08
C ASP A 40 1.79 -0.28 -11.19
N ASN A 41 1.63 -1.56 -10.83
CA ASN A 41 2.55 -2.36 -10.00
C ASN A 41 2.65 -1.88 -8.54
N THR A 42 1.81 -0.93 -8.13
CA THR A 42 1.84 -0.37 -6.77
C THR A 42 0.66 -0.83 -5.93
N ILE A 43 0.86 -0.74 -4.61
CA ILE A 43 -0.22 -0.80 -3.63
C ILE A 43 -0.31 0.56 -2.95
N LYS A 44 -1.50 1.14 -2.87
CA LYS A 44 -1.73 2.40 -2.13
C LYS A 44 -2.52 2.14 -0.85
N ILE A 45 -2.10 2.79 0.23
CA ILE A 45 -2.83 2.84 1.50
C ILE A 45 -3.48 4.21 1.63
N TRP A 46 -4.77 4.20 1.89
CA TRP A 46 -5.61 5.39 1.98
C TRP A 46 -6.10 5.59 3.41
N ASP A 47 -6.08 6.84 3.87
CA ASP A 47 -6.75 7.28 5.10
C ASP A 47 -8.18 7.68 4.74
N LEU A 48 -9.16 6.90 5.19
CA LEU A 48 -10.58 7.12 4.86
C LEU A 48 -11.21 8.26 5.66
N GLU A 49 -10.64 8.66 6.79
CA GLU A 49 -11.12 9.82 7.55
C GLU A 49 -10.76 11.12 6.83
N LYS A 50 -9.57 11.16 6.21
CA LYS A 50 -9.09 12.32 5.44
C LYS A 50 -9.46 12.28 3.96
N GLY A 51 -9.72 11.09 3.42
CA GLY A 51 -9.95 10.89 1.99
C GLY A 51 -8.69 11.07 1.14
N GLU A 52 -7.52 10.79 1.71
CA GLU A 52 -6.22 11.04 1.10
C GLU A 52 -5.36 9.77 1.05
N GLU A 53 -4.40 9.75 0.12
CA GLU A 53 -3.37 8.72 0.11
C GLU A 53 -2.42 8.94 1.31
N LEU A 54 -2.24 7.90 2.13
CA LEU A 54 -1.32 7.94 3.26
C LEU A 54 0.10 7.60 2.82
N PHE A 55 0.26 6.55 2.01
CA PHE A 55 1.52 6.18 1.37
C PHE A 55 1.33 5.16 0.24
N THR A 56 2.32 5.08 -0.65
CA THR A 56 2.44 4.03 -1.68
C THR A 56 3.50 3.01 -1.27
N ILE A 57 3.18 1.74 -1.47
CA ILE A 57 4.07 0.60 -1.30
C ILE A 57 4.54 0.15 -2.69
N PHE A 58 5.87 0.10 -2.85
CA PHE A 58 6.54 -0.37 -4.05
C PHE A 58 7.20 -1.73 -3.80
N GLY A 59 7.33 -2.55 -4.85
CA GLY A 59 8.15 -3.76 -4.81
C GLY A 59 7.68 -4.89 -5.71
N HIS A 60 6.40 -4.91 -6.09
CA HIS A 60 5.94 -5.77 -7.18
C HIS A 60 6.51 -5.27 -8.51
N GLN A 61 6.81 -6.19 -9.41
CA GLN A 61 7.37 -5.88 -10.73
C GLN A 61 6.32 -5.90 -11.84
N ASP A 62 5.09 -6.26 -11.50
CA ASP A 62 3.96 -6.36 -12.41
C ASP A 62 2.64 -6.12 -11.66
N SER A 63 1.51 -6.17 -12.37
CA SER A 63 0.16 -5.85 -11.91
C SER A 63 -0.19 -6.53 -10.58
N VAL A 64 -0.81 -5.79 -9.66
CA VAL A 64 -1.18 -6.31 -8.33
C VAL A 64 -2.67 -6.65 -8.28
N TYR A 65 -2.98 -7.91 -8.55
CA TYR A 65 -4.36 -8.41 -8.65
C TYR A 65 -5.05 -8.68 -7.32
N SER A 66 -4.32 -8.77 -6.21
CA SER A 66 -4.96 -9.02 -4.91
C SER A 66 -4.25 -8.31 -3.78
N VAL A 67 -5.04 -7.73 -2.88
CA VAL A 67 -4.59 -7.17 -1.60
C VAL A 67 -5.55 -7.57 -0.49
N ARG A 68 -5.02 -7.91 0.69
CA ARG A 68 -5.83 -8.23 1.88
C ARG A 68 -5.11 -7.89 3.17
N PHE A 69 -5.80 -7.18 4.06
CA PHE A 69 -5.33 -6.97 5.43
C PHE A 69 -5.42 -8.25 6.25
N SER A 70 -4.46 -8.45 7.16
CA SER A 70 -4.60 -9.42 8.24
C SER A 70 -5.75 -9.03 9.18
N PRO A 71 -6.34 -10.00 9.92
CA PRO A 71 -7.42 -9.72 10.86
C PRO A 71 -7.07 -8.71 11.97
N ASP A 72 -5.78 -8.58 12.32
CA ASP A 72 -5.29 -7.60 13.29
C ASP A 72 -4.88 -6.26 12.66
N GLY A 73 -4.93 -6.16 11.32
CA GLY A 73 -4.61 -4.95 10.56
C GLY A 73 -3.13 -4.59 10.49
N LYS A 74 -2.24 -5.41 11.04
CA LYS A 74 -0.79 -5.11 11.06
C LYS A 74 -0.08 -5.50 9.78
N LEU A 75 -0.56 -6.55 9.11
CA LEU A 75 0.03 -7.06 7.90
C LEU A 75 -0.91 -6.83 6.70
N LEU A 76 -0.31 -6.70 5.53
CA LEU A 76 -0.99 -6.76 4.25
C LEU A 76 -0.36 -7.88 3.43
N ALA A 77 -1.19 -8.74 2.83
CA ALA A 77 -0.75 -9.68 1.82
C ALA A 77 -1.13 -9.16 0.44
N SER A 78 -0.25 -9.34 -0.54
CA SER A 78 -0.54 -9.03 -1.94
C SER A 78 -0.07 -10.11 -2.89
N GLY A 79 -0.81 -10.32 -3.97
CA GLY A 79 -0.47 -11.23 -5.07
C GLY A 79 -0.42 -10.47 -6.39
N SER A 80 0.55 -10.80 -7.23
CA SER A 80 0.86 -10.09 -8.47
C SER A 80 1.11 -11.03 -9.64
N GLU A 81 0.97 -10.51 -10.86
CA GLU A 81 1.39 -11.14 -12.11
C GLU A 81 2.90 -11.47 -12.15
N ASP A 82 3.71 -10.83 -11.28
CA ASP A 82 5.14 -11.12 -11.14
C ASP A 82 5.46 -12.50 -10.54
N ASN A 83 4.46 -13.36 -10.37
CA ASN A 83 4.51 -14.69 -9.78
C ASN A 83 4.91 -14.69 -8.30
N THR A 84 4.76 -13.57 -7.59
CA THR A 84 5.07 -13.48 -6.16
C THR A 84 3.85 -13.13 -5.30
N ILE A 85 3.90 -13.63 -4.07
CA ILE A 85 3.09 -13.13 -2.96
C ILE A 85 4.04 -12.38 -2.03
N LYS A 86 3.67 -11.17 -1.63
CA LYS A 86 4.44 -10.35 -0.69
C LYS A 86 3.62 -10.07 0.57
N ILE A 87 4.30 -10.05 1.71
CA ILE A 87 3.73 -9.69 3.01
C ILE A 87 4.39 -8.39 3.47
N TRP A 88 3.58 -7.42 3.83
CA TRP A 88 3.99 -6.08 4.22
C TRP A 88 3.62 -5.86 5.68
N ASP A 89 4.60 -5.56 6.53
CA ASP A 89 4.34 -5.12 7.90
C ASP A 89 4.10 -3.62 7.91
N LEU A 90 2.86 -3.21 8.17
CA LEU A 90 2.43 -1.82 8.16
C LEU A 90 2.79 -1.06 9.45
N TYR A 91 3.17 -1.76 10.52
CA TYR A 91 3.57 -1.17 11.79
C TYR A 91 5.04 -0.76 11.81
N GLN A 92 5.87 -1.46 11.03
CA GLN A 92 7.30 -1.16 10.86
C GLN A 92 7.59 -0.15 9.76
N ILE A 93 6.57 0.30 9.00
CA ILE A 93 6.76 1.30 7.93
C ILE A 93 7.26 2.60 8.56
N ARG A 94 8.54 2.90 8.32
CA ARG A 94 9.16 4.15 8.69
C ARG A 94 8.98 5.14 7.55
N PHE A 95 8.28 6.23 7.83
CA PHE A 95 8.19 7.36 6.92
C PHE A 95 9.55 8.07 6.87
N THR A 96 10.20 8.07 5.70
CA THR A 96 11.27 9.03 5.43
C THR A 96 10.67 10.21 4.68
N GLU A 97 10.58 11.37 5.34
CA GLU A 97 10.23 12.61 4.67
C GLU A 97 11.44 13.07 3.86
N TYR A 98 11.36 13.00 2.53
CA TYR A 98 12.29 13.73 1.67
C TYR A 98 11.85 15.19 1.62
N PRO A 99 12.70 16.16 1.98
CA PRO A 99 12.32 17.57 2.15
C PRO A 99 11.93 18.29 0.85
N TYR A 100 11.86 17.60 -0.29
CA TYR A 100 11.64 18.20 -1.59
C TYR A 100 10.20 18.08 -2.12
N ASN A 101 9.33 17.30 -1.46
CA ASN A 101 7.92 17.22 -1.86
C ASN A 101 7.01 16.86 -0.68
N GLU A 102 6.32 17.84 -0.11
CA GLU A 102 5.48 17.70 1.09
C GLU A 102 4.24 16.80 0.91
N ARG A 103 3.95 16.38 -0.33
CA ARG A 103 2.71 15.65 -0.67
C ARG A 103 2.87 14.15 -0.85
N VAL A 104 4.09 13.62 -0.98
CA VAL A 104 4.29 12.20 -1.28
C VAL A 104 5.25 11.58 -0.27
N LYS A 105 4.72 10.80 0.66
CA LYS A 105 5.53 9.97 1.56
C LYS A 105 5.88 8.67 0.84
N TYR A 106 7.16 8.52 0.48
CA TYR A 106 7.68 7.29 -0.10
C TYR A 106 7.95 6.28 1.02
N CYS A 107 7.47 5.04 0.86
CA CYS A 107 7.82 3.93 1.71
C CYS A 107 8.75 2.98 0.94
N TYR A 108 10.01 2.91 1.35
CA TYR A 108 10.84 1.75 1.06
C TYR A 108 10.63 0.78 2.21
N ILE A 109 10.27 -0.47 1.89
CA ILE A 109 10.48 -1.54 2.86
C ILE A 109 11.96 -1.47 3.20
N ALA A 110 12.30 -1.17 4.45
CA ALA A 110 13.65 -1.39 4.90
C ALA A 110 13.89 -2.89 4.69
N LEU A 111 14.70 -3.24 3.68
CA LEU A 111 15.46 -4.46 3.70
C LEU A 111 16.10 -4.47 5.08
N SER A 112 15.64 -5.35 5.96
CA SER A 112 16.32 -5.59 7.21
C SER A 112 17.75 -5.98 6.84
N CYS A 113 18.69 -5.07 7.09
CA CYS A 113 20.12 -5.32 7.19
C CYS A 113 20.72 -6.20 6.06
N LEU A 114 21.10 -5.59 4.94
CA LEU A 114 22.00 -6.25 3.97
C LEU A 114 23.22 -5.41 3.59
N ASP A 115 23.61 -4.47 4.47
CA ASP A 115 24.89 -3.77 4.42
C ASP A 115 25.80 -4.09 5.62
N GLN A 116 25.62 -5.25 6.28
CA GLN A 116 26.53 -5.71 7.33
C GLN A 116 26.86 -7.20 7.23
N TYR A 117 27.21 -7.73 6.05
CA TYR A 117 28.07 -8.92 5.96
C TYR A 117 28.82 -8.93 4.62
N THR A 118 29.66 -7.91 4.41
CA THR A 118 30.90 -8.09 3.64
C THR A 118 32.00 -8.56 4.62
N TRP A 119 32.94 -9.36 4.10
CA TRP A 119 34.05 -10.13 4.71
C TRP A 119 33.69 -11.62 4.92
N GLN A 120 34.27 -12.61 4.21
CA GLN A 120 35.63 -12.70 3.66
C GLN A 120 35.67 -13.47 2.34
N HIS A 121 36.56 -13.02 1.44
CA HIS A 121 37.16 -13.86 0.41
C HIS A 121 38.04 -14.93 1.07
N THR A 122 37.97 -16.17 0.55
CA THR A 122 39.11 -17.10 0.62
C THR A 122 40.04 -16.82 -0.56
#